data_AF-A0A2U9IQF2-F1
#
_entry.id   AF-A0A2U9IQF2-F1
#
_cell.length_a   1.000
_cell.length_b   1.000
_cell.length_c   1.000
_cell.angle_alpha   90.00
_cell.angle_beta   90.00
_cell.angle_gamma   90.00
#
_symmetry.space_group_name_H-M   'P 1'
#
loop_
_entity.id
_entity.type
_entity.pdbx_description
1 polymer ?
#
loop_
_entity_poly.entity_id
_entity_poly.type
_entity_poly.pdbx_seq_one_letter_code
_entity_poly.pdbx_strand_id
1 'polypeptide(L)'
;MDKASQLFEAYKSRKEIDPFPLTEEEARSVGEEFSKMLVDQEGLGGYKIAKSGIIGILTKPMITFNDIELWFKTHKLEVEIIALVKNGKIQRTYIGLELPATRFNKWDLPDYYVIADDAFAGRLYVGKEIEPPYGSFKLFINDKFISAGAPSYDPNERVKDFMNGYVALGAFIGPVKISKGDKVRVEGKKTISVKII
;
A
#
# COMPACT_ATOMS: atom_id res chain seq x y z
N MET A 1 -3.44 24.43 12.61
CA MET A 1 -3.58 23.55 11.45
C MET A 1 -4.43 22.38 11.89
N ASP A 2 -5.52 22.08 11.19
CA ASP A 2 -6.33 20.89 11.49
C ASP A 2 -5.51 19.60 11.29
N LYS A 3 -5.98 18.48 11.86
CA LYS A 3 -5.22 17.22 11.91
C LYS A 3 -5.01 16.62 10.52
N ALA A 4 -6.02 16.71 9.64
CA ALA A 4 -5.92 16.22 8.25
C ALA A 4 -4.87 17.03 7.46
N SER A 5 -4.86 18.35 7.60
CA SER A 5 -3.86 19.23 7.00
C SER A 5 -2.44 18.94 7.51
N GLN A 6 -2.27 18.57 8.78
CA GLN A 6 -0.97 18.15 9.30
C GLN A 6 -0.46 16.87 8.61
N LEU A 7 -1.32 15.87 8.44
CA LEU A 7 -0.99 14.65 7.68
C LEU A 7 -0.70 14.96 6.22
N PHE A 8 -1.46 15.87 5.62
CA PHE A 8 -1.26 16.31 4.24
C PHE A 8 0.05 17.05 4.01
N GLU A 9 0.42 17.95 4.90
CA GLU A 9 1.71 18.65 4.82
C GLU A 9 2.88 17.70 5.12
N ALA A 10 2.73 16.75 6.05
CA ALA A 10 3.70 15.67 6.26
C ALA A 10 3.88 14.84 4.98
N TYR A 11 2.77 14.51 4.31
CA TYR A 11 2.76 13.82 3.03
C TYR A 11 3.50 14.61 1.95
N LYS A 12 3.12 15.86 1.69
CA LYS A 12 3.72 16.70 0.63
C LYS A 12 5.19 16.97 0.87
N SER A 13 5.57 17.25 2.11
CA SER A 13 6.95 17.56 2.49
C SER A 13 7.83 16.32 2.64
N ARG A 14 7.24 15.11 2.58
CA ARG A 14 7.93 13.83 2.77
C ARG A 14 8.64 13.75 4.12
N LYS A 15 8.05 14.35 5.15
CA LYS A 15 8.60 14.44 6.51
C LYS A 15 7.63 13.83 7.50
N GLU A 16 8.13 12.87 8.26
CA GLU A 16 7.40 12.25 9.36
C GLU A 16 7.16 13.28 10.49
N ILE A 17 6.01 13.19 11.15
CA ILE A 17 5.61 14.03 12.28
C ILE A 17 5.45 13.20 13.56
N ASP A 18 5.50 13.85 14.71
CA ASP A 18 5.08 13.20 15.95
C ASP A 18 3.56 12.92 15.91
N PRO A 19 3.09 11.77 16.45
CA PRO A 19 1.67 11.53 16.60
C PRO A 19 1.04 12.63 17.46
N PHE A 20 0.04 13.30 16.90
CA PHE A 20 -0.78 14.27 17.63
C PHE A 20 -1.89 13.55 18.40
N PRO A 21 -2.44 14.16 19.47
CA PRO A 21 -3.60 13.60 20.16
C PRO A 21 -4.77 13.36 19.21
N LEU A 22 -5.22 12.10 19.11
CA LEU A 22 -6.30 11.67 18.23
C LEU A 22 -7.19 10.67 19.00
N THR A 23 -8.50 10.85 18.93
CA THR A 23 -9.46 9.88 19.47
C THR A 23 -9.96 8.93 18.38
N GLU A 24 -10.56 7.80 18.77
CA GLU A 24 -11.20 6.88 17.84
C GLU A 24 -12.36 7.54 17.06
N GLU A 25 -13.14 8.39 17.72
CA GLU A 25 -14.28 9.11 17.12
C GLU A 25 -13.82 10.07 16.02
N GLU A 26 -12.70 10.75 16.21
CA GLU A 26 -12.16 11.72 15.24
C GLU A 26 -11.41 11.05 14.09
N ALA A 27 -10.82 9.88 14.31
CA ALA A 27 -9.93 9.24 13.35
C ALA A 27 -10.55 9.08 11.96
N ARG A 28 -11.83 8.71 11.91
CA ARG A 28 -12.53 8.50 10.65
C ARG A 28 -12.72 9.81 9.87
N SER A 29 -13.15 10.88 10.52
CA SER A 29 -13.35 12.17 9.84
C SER A 29 -12.02 12.76 9.38
N VAL A 30 -10.97 12.64 10.19
CA VAL A 30 -9.61 13.05 9.82
C VAL A 30 -9.10 12.26 8.61
N GLY A 31 -9.29 10.93 8.62
CA GLY A 31 -8.90 10.07 7.49
C GLY A 31 -9.65 10.42 6.21
N GLU A 32 -10.98 10.57 6.29
CA GLU A 32 -11.81 10.93 5.13
C GLU A 32 -11.41 12.29 4.52
N GLU A 33 -11.14 13.29 5.37
CA GLU A 33 -10.67 14.60 4.93
C GLU A 33 -9.26 14.54 4.32
N PHE A 34 -8.34 13.84 4.97
CA PHE A 34 -6.97 13.66 4.47
C PHE A 34 -6.94 12.92 3.12
N SER A 35 -7.67 11.80 2.98
CA SER A 35 -7.76 11.06 1.71
C SER A 35 -8.43 11.89 0.62
N LYS A 36 -9.42 12.73 0.96
CA LYS A 36 -10.00 13.68 0.00
C LYS A 36 -8.97 14.69 -0.50
N MET A 37 -8.16 15.28 0.40
CA MET A 37 -7.09 16.21 0.00
C MET A 37 -6.06 15.56 -0.94
N LEU A 38 -5.70 14.29 -0.67
CA LEU A 38 -4.82 13.50 -1.56
C LEU A 38 -5.41 13.36 -2.98
N VAL A 39 -6.70 12.98 -3.08
CA VAL A 39 -7.37 12.81 -4.37
C VAL A 39 -7.57 14.15 -5.10
N ASP A 40 -7.96 15.19 -4.38
CA ASP A 40 -8.16 16.53 -4.96
C ASP A 40 -6.85 17.08 -5.57
N GLN A 41 -5.69 16.77 -4.96
CA GLN A 41 -4.38 17.21 -5.46
C GLN A 41 -3.79 16.32 -6.56
N GLU A 42 -3.80 15.00 -6.37
CA GLU A 42 -3.01 14.07 -7.21
C GLU A 42 -3.87 13.16 -8.10
N GLY A 43 -5.18 13.14 -7.86
CA GLY A 43 -6.12 12.23 -8.49
C GLY A 43 -6.05 10.81 -7.93
N LEU A 44 -7.19 10.11 -8.00
CA LEU A 44 -7.31 8.72 -7.61
C LEU A 44 -6.49 7.81 -8.55
N GLY A 45 -5.60 7.01 -7.98
CA GLY A 45 -4.87 5.92 -8.64
C GLY A 45 -5.45 4.54 -8.33
N GLY A 46 -6.03 4.38 -7.14
CA GLY A 46 -6.76 3.19 -6.73
C GLY A 46 -6.83 3.06 -5.20
N TYR A 47 -6.70 1.84 -4.68
CA TYR A 47 -7.01 1.51 -3.29
C TYR A 47 -6.03 0.48 -2.73
N LYS A 48 -5.87 0.47 -1.41
CA LYS A 48 -5.26 -0.66 -0.70
C LYS A 48 -6.24 -1.26 0.29
N ILE A 49 -6.12 -2.56 0.55
CA ILE A 49 -6.94 -3.26 1.54
C ILE A 49 -6.00 -3.85 2.59
N ALA A 50 -5.94 -3.22 3.76
CA ALA A 50 -5.15 -3.73 4.88
C ALA A 50 -5.74 -5.06 5.40
N LYS A 51 -4.92 -5.83 6.12
CA LYS A 51 -5.34 -7.13 6.70
C LYS A 51 -6.56 -7.02 7.63
N SER A 52 -6.71 -5.89 8.33
CA SER A 52 -7.86 -5.58 9.21
C SER A 52 -9.13 -5.22 8.44
N GLY A 53 -9.06 -5.12 7.10
CA GLY A 53 -10.17 -4.68 6.25
C GLY A 53 -10.26 -3.17 6.07
N ILE A 54 -9.37 -2.38 6.71
CA ILE A 54 -9.29 -0.93 6.49
C ILE A 54 -8.88 -0.67 5.04
N ILE A 55 -9.62 0.21 4.37
CA ILE A 55 -9.37 0.60 2.98
C ILE A 55 -8.67 1.96 3.00
N GLY A 56 -7.52 2.05 2.34
CA GLY A 56 -6.81 3.30 2.08
C GLY A 56 -6.87 3.68 0.61
N ILE A 57 -6.66 4.95 0.31
CA ILE A 57 -6.58 5.48 -1.04
C ILE A 57 -5.14 5.41 -1.54
N LEU A 58 -4.98 5.08 -2.83
CA LEU A 58 -3.72 5.26 -3.54
C LEU A 58 -3.90 6.37 -4.56
N THR A 59 -3.07 7.40 -4.52
CA THR A 59 -3.05 8.44 -5.55
C THR A 59 -2.31 7.97 -6.80
N LYS A 60 -2.50 8.65 -7.94
CA LYS A 60 -1.79 8.29 -9.18
C LYS A 60 -0.26 8.26 -9.00
N PRO A 61 0.39 9.24 -8.32
CA PRO A 61 1.83 9.22 -8.11
C PRO A 61 2.32 8.08 -7.22
N MET A 62 1.48 7.51 -6.34
CA MET A 62 1.85 6.35 -5.52
C MET A 62 2.04 5.08 -6.37
N ILE A 63 1.40 4.99 -7.53
CA ILE A 63 1.49 3.85 -8.44
C ILE A 63 2.77 3.96 -9.29
N THR A 64 3.57 2.90 -9.31
CA THR A 64 4.77 2.81 -10.14
C THR A 64 4.88 1.45 -10.84
N PHE A 65 5.61 1.45 -11.95
CA PHE A 65 5.94 0.27 -12.77
C PHE A 65 7.47 0.07 -12.87
N ASN A 66 8.24 0.95 -12.21
CA ASN A 66 9.70 0.99 -12.23
C ASN A 66 10.25 0.78 -10.81
N ASP A 67 11.55 1.02 -10.63
CA ASP A 67 12.17 1.12 -9.29
C ASP A 67 11.36 2.02 -8.34
N ILE A 68 11.41 1.67 -7.05
CA ILE A 68 10.50 2.21 -6.05
C ILE A 68 11.25 3.18 -5.15
N GLU A 69 10.92 4.46 -5.26
CA GLU A 69 11.38 5.48 -4.33
C GLU A 69 10.65 5.35 -2.98
N LEU A 70 11.41 5.38 -1.89
CA LEU A 70 10.86 5.51 -0.54
C LEU A 70 10.55 6.98 -0.23
N TRP A 71 9.28 7.29 0.03
CA TRP A 71 8.82 8.65 0.33
C TRP A 71 9.00 9.08 1.79
N PHE A 72 8.91 8.14 2.73
CA PHE A 72 9.18 8.33 4.15
C PHE A 72 10.40 7.53 4.62
N LYS A 73 10.92 7.86 5.80
CA LYS A 73 12.14 7.23 6.34
C LYS A 73 11.90 5.75 6.62
N THR A 74 10.68 5.39 7.00
CA THR A 74 10.32 4.02 7.35
C THR A 74 9.22 3.49 6.44
N HIS A 75 9.49 2.34 5.82
CA HIS A 75 8.49 1.59 5.05
C HIS A 75 8.49 0.13 5.48
N LYS A 76 7.36 -0.52 5.21
CA LYS A 76 7.29 -1.96 5.12
C LYS A 76 7.21 -2.38 3.66
N LEU A 77 7.36 -3.68 3.42
CA LEU A 77 7.16 -4.31 2.14
C LEU A 77 6.19 -5.47 2.32
N GLU A 78 5.18 -5.51 1.47
CA GLU A 78 4.18 -6.54 1.38
C GLU A 78 4.10 -7.05 -0.06
N VAL A 79 4.00 -8.36 -0.23
CA VAL A 79 3.76 -8.98 -1.54
C VAL A 79 2.27 -9.25 -1.68
N GLU A 80 1.69 -8.75 -2.77
CA GLU A 80 0.24 -8.74 -2.98
C GLU A 80 -0.14 -9.13 -4.41
N ILE A 81 -1.39 -9.58 -4.56
CA ILE A 81 -2.07 -9.58 -5.86
C ILE A 81 -2.65 -8.18 -6.05
N ILE A 82 -2.30 -7.53 -7.15
CA ILE A 82 -2.85 -6.23 -7.52
C ILE A 82 -3.90 -6.44 -8.60
N ALA A 83 -5.09 -5.88 -8.45
CA ALA A 83 -6.12 -5.89 -9.48
C ALA A 83 -6.22 -4.53 -10.17
N LEU A 84 -6.30 -4.51 -11.50
CA LEU A 84 -6.85 -3.37 -12.22
C LEU A 84 -8.37 -3.51 -12.23
N VAL A 85 -9.07 -2.56 -11.63
CA VAL A 85 -10.52 -2.60 -11.42
C VAL A 85 -11.20 -1.46 -12.19
N LYS A 86 -12.35 -1.77 -12.80
CA LYS A 86 -13.25 -0.79 -13.41
C LYS A 86 -14.69 -1.08 -12.96
N ASN A 87 -15.33 -0.10 -12.31
CA ASN A 87 -16.68 -0.19 -11.77
C ASN A 87 -16.88 -1.46 -10.91
N GLY A 88 -15.98 -1.68 -9.95
CA GLY A 88 -16.02 -2.85 -9.06
C GLY A 88 -15.69 -4.19 -9.72
N LYS A 89 -15.31 -4.21 -11.00
CA LYS A 89 -14.98 -5.45 -11.72
C LYS A 89 -13.50 -5.55 -12.04
N ILE A 90 -12.89 -6.66 -11.65
CA ILE A 90 -11.51 -6.99 -12.00
C ILE A 90 -11.39 -7.15 -13.51
N GLN A 91 -10.46 -6.39 -14.10
CA GLN A 91 -10.11 -6.47 -15.52
C GLN A 91 -8.88 -7.35 -15.72
N ARG A 92 -7.87 -7.17 -14.85
CA ARG A 92 -6.57 -7.86 -14.91
C ARG A 92 -5.97 -7.96 -13.50
N THR A 93 -5.09 -8.93 -13.30
CA THR A 93 -4.38 -9.13 -12.04
C THR A 93 -2.88 -9.20 -12.24
N TYR A 94 -2.12 -8.75 -11.26
CA TYR A 94 -0.67 -8.62 -11.29
C TYR A 94 -0.07 -9.13 -10.00
N ILE A 95 1.16 -9.66 -10.05
CA ILE A 95 2.00 -9.75 -8.86
C ILE A 95 2.60 -8.37 -8.61
N GLY A 96 2.46 -7.85 -7.40
CA GLY A 96 2.96 -6.53 -7.06
C GLY A 96 3.51 -6.44 -5.65
N LEU A 97 3.97 -5.25 -5.32
CA LEU A 97 4.50 -4.92 -4.00
C LEU A 97 3.76 -3.71 -3.48
N GLU A 98 3.23 -3.82 -2.27
CA GLU A 98 2.81 -2.66 -1.51
C GLU A 98 3.94 -2.25 -0.56
N LEU A 99 4.19 -0.95 -0.46
CA LEU A 99 5.10 -0.40 0.54
C LEU A 99 4.30 0.57 1.41
N PRO A 100 3.61 0.04 2.44
CA PRO A 100 2.96 0.89 3.42
C PRO A 100 3.97 1.84 4.04
N ALA A 101 3.51 3.05 4.32
CA ALA A 101 4.29 4.10 4.98
C ALA A 101 3.37 4.96 5.84
N THR A 102 3.83 5.30 7.04
CA THR A 102 3.12 6.23 7.90
C THR A 102 3.73 7.63 7.80
N ARG A 103 2.89 8.65 7.94
CA ARG A 103 3.34 10.03 8.13
C ARG A 103 3.82 10.28 9.56
N PHE A 104 3.65 9.33 10.46
CA PHE A 104 4.16 9.42 11.82
C PHE A 104 5.59 8.87 11.93
N ASN A 105 6.35 9.36 12.91
CA ASN A 105 7.71 8.90 13.17
C ASN A 105 7.81 7.54 13.90
N LYS A 106 6.68 6.83 14.07
CA LYS A 106 6.59 5.53 14.74
C LYS A 106 5.49 4.67 14.12
N TRP A 107 5.67 3.35 14.16
CA TRP A 107 4.75 2.36 13.58
C TRP A 107 3.82 1.71 14.60
N ASP A 108 4.25 1.65 15.85
CA ASP A 108 3.46 1.08 16.95
C ASP A 108 2.43 2.11 17.39
N LEU A 109 1.34 2.16 16.61
CA LEU A 109 0.22 3.07 16.80
C LEU A 109 -1.08 2.27 16.81
N PRO A 110 -2.05 2.66 17.65
CA PRO A 110 -3.39 2.09 17.60
C PRO A 110 -4.05 2.22 16.22
N ASP A 111 -5.00 1.32 15.92
CA ASP A 111 -5.69 1.25 14.62
C ASP A 111 -6.35 2.55 14.19
N TYR A 112 -6.80 3.39 15.13
CA TYR A 112 -7.40 4.68 14.79
C TYR A 112 -6.39 5.68 14.18
N TYR A 113 -5.09 5.58 14.48
CA TYR A 113 -4.08 6.32 13.72
C TYR A 113 -3.88 5.75 12.31
N VAL A 114 -4.00 4.43 12.15
CA VAL A 114 -3.95 3.79 10.83
C VAL A 114 -5.10 4.25 9.96
N ILE A 115 -6.30 4.39 10.54
CA ILE A 115 -7.49 4.93 9.86
C ILE A 115 -7.28 6.39 9.46
N ALA A 116 -6.86 7.24 10.41
CA ALA A 116 -6.62 8.65 10.13
C ALA A 116 -5.51 8.86 9.08
N ASP A 117 -4.50 7.99 9.10
CA ASP A 117 -3.36 8.00 8.19
C ASP A 117 -3.60 7.10 6.96
N ASP A 118 -4.82 7.11 6.41
CA ASP A 118 -5.20 6.48 5.14
C ASP A 118 -4.69 5.04 4.97
N ALA A 119 -4.89 4.21 5.99
CA ALA A 119 -4.42 2.81 6.06
C ALA A 119 -2.90 2.63 5.88
N PHE A 120 -2.11 3.66 6.22
CA PHE A 120 -0.68 3.76 5.91
C PHE A 120 -0.37 3.55 4.42
N ALA A 121 -1.26 4.00 3.53
CA ALA A 121 -1.02 3.95 2.10
C ALA A 121 0.27 4.70 1.74
N GLY A 122 1.16 4.00 1.04
CA GLY A 122 2.48 4.51 0.65
C GLY A 122 2.72 4.36 -0.84
N ARG A 123 3.56 3.40 -1.25
CA ARG A 123 3.86 3.14 -2.66
C ARG A 123 3.22 1.83 -3.11
N LEU A 124 2.79 1.78 -4.37
CA LEU A 124 2.35 0.54 -5.01
C LEU A 124 3.17 0.28 -6.27
N TYR A 125 3.87 -0.84 -6.31
CA TYR A 125 4.50 -1.35 -7.52
C TYR A 125 3.60 -2.37 -8.20
N VAL A 126 3.21 -2.07 -9.44
CA VAL A 126 2.46 -2.99 -10.30
C VAL A 126 3.46 -3.73 -11.18
N GLY A 127 3.61 -5.03 -10.92
CA GLY A 127 4.55 -5.87 -11.63
C GLY A 127 3.93 -6.56 -12.84
N LYS A 128 4.22 -7.85 -12.98
CA LYS A 128 3.82 -8.65 -14.14
C LYS A 128 2.38 -9.16 -13.98
N GLU A 129 1.64 -9.14 -15.09
CA GLU A 129 0.30 -9.72 -15.17
C GLU A 129 0.35 -11.23 -14.89
N ILE A 130 -0.58 -11.71 -14.06
CA ILE A 130 -0.76 -13.11 -13.69
C ILE A 130 -2.25 -13.43 -13.61
N GLU A 131 -2.63 -14.64 -13.95
CA GLU A 131 -4.02 -15.12 -13.85
C GLU A 131 -4.14 -16.20 -12.77
N PRO A 132 -5.34 -16.45 -12.21
CA PRO A 132 -5.56 -17.61 -11.36
C PRO A 132 -5.39 -18.94 -12.13
N PRO A 133 -5.05 -20.06 -11.45
CA PRO A 133 -4.59 -20.12 -10.06
C PRO A 133 -3.20 -19.48 -9.90
N TYR A 134 -3.01 -18.74 -8.80
CA TYR A 134 -1.80 -17.94 -8.57
C TYR A 134 -0.61 -18.76 -8.07
N GLY A 135 -0.85 -19.80 -7.27
CA GLY A 135 0.19 -20.62 -6.66
C GLY A 135 0.88 -19.91 -5.48
N SER A 136 2.07 -20.39 -5.12
CA SER A 136 2.90 -19.81 -4.06
C SER A 136 4.04 -18.96 -4.63
N PHE A 137 4.51 -18.03 -3.81
CA PHE A 137 5.58 -17.12 -4.13
C PHE A 137 6.64 -17.16 -3.03
N LYS A 138 7.88 -16.78 -3.39
CA LYS A 138 9.03 -16.64 -2.51
C LYS A 138 9.55 -15.21 -2.60
N LEU A 139 9.75 -14.58 -1.45
CA LEU A 139 10.35 -13.26 -1.34
C LEU A 139 11.84 -13.36 -1.02
N PHE A 140 12.63 -12.66 -1.81
CA PHE A 140 14.06 -12.45 -1.60
C PHE A 140 14.36 -10.97 -1.48
N ILE A 141 15.22 -10.62 -0.52
CA ILE A 141 15.78 -9.27 -0.38
C ILE A 141 17.29 -9.39 -0.35
N ASN A 142 17.98 -8.68 -1.24
CA ASN A 142 19.44 -8.76 -1.41
C ASN A 142 19.93 -10.20 -1.56
N ASP A 143 19.23 -10.96 -2.41
CA ASP A 143 19.45 -12.39 -2.70
C ASP A 143 19.32 -13.35 -1.52
N LYS A 144 18.88 -12.86 -0.35
CA LYS A 144 18.55 -13.71 0.80
C LYS A 144 17.07 -14.07 0.77
N PHE A 145 16.77 -15.36 0.93
CA PHE A 145 15.39 -15.82 1.13
C PHE A 145 14.85 -15.25 2.44
N ILE A 146 13.66 -14.64 2.37
CA ILE A 146 13.00 -14.02 3.52
C ILE A 146 11.82 -14.87 3.98
N SER A 147 10.89 -15.17 3.07
CA SER A 147 9.70 -15.96 3.37
C SER A 147 9.03 -16.45 2.09
N ALA A 148 8.04 -17.33 2.23
CA ALA A 148 7.17 -17.80 1.16
C ALA A 148 5.71 -17.75 1.60
N GLY A 149 4.81 -17.56 0.65
CA GLY A 149 3.37 -17.46 0.93
C GLY A 149 2.53 -17.56 -0.34
N ALA A 150 1.22 -17.65 -0.17
CA ALA A 150 0.25 -17.72 -1.26
C ALA A 150 -1.00 -16.92 -0.86
N PRO A 151 -1.68 -16.24 -1.82
CA PRO A 151 -2.95 -15.58 -1.54
C PRO A 151 -3.98 -16.60 -1.04
N SER A 152 -4.62 -16.30 0.09
CA SER A 152 -5.60 -17.17 0.76
C SER A 152 -7.04 -16.67 0.61
N TYR A 153 -7.29 -15.78 -0.36
CA TYR A 153 -8.55 -15.10 -0.58
C TYR A 153 -8.91 -15.09 -2.07
N ASP A 154 -10.20 -14.99 -2.38
CA ASP A 154 -10.65 -14.71 -3.75
C ASP A 154 -10.55 -13.19 -4.01
N PRO A 155 -9.82 -12.74 -5.05
CA PRO A 155 -9.81 -11.34 -5.47
C PRO A 155 -11.19 -10.70 -5.62
N ASN A 156 -12.20 -11.44 -6.09
CA ASN A 156 -13.54 -10.88 -6.31
C ASN A 156 -14.25 -10.52 -5.00
N GLU A 157 -13.96 -11.21 -3.89
CA GLU A 157 -14.54 -10.92 -2.58
C GLU A 157 -13.94 -9.65 -1.95
N ARG A 158 -12.71 -9.32 -2.36
CA ARG A 158 -11.96 -8.17 -1.87
C ARG A 158 -12.36 -6.87 -2.56
N VAL A 159 -12.58 -6.91 -3.87
CA VAL A 159 -13.00 -5.73 -4.64
C VAL A 159 -14.43 -5.31 -4.28
N LYS A 160 -14.63 -3.99 -4.13
CA LYS A 160 -15.94 -3.39 -3.83
C LYS A 160 -16.47 -2.61 -5.03
N ASP A 161 -17.80 -2.46 -5.11
CA ASP A 161 -18.49 -1.85 -6.26
C ASP A 161 -18.02 -0.42 -6.60
N PHE A 162 -17.61 0.34 -5.59
CA PHE A 162 -17.11 1.71 -5.77
C PHE A 162 -15.67 1.79 -6.30
N MET A 163 -14.92 0.67 -6.28
CA MET A 163 -13.49 0.68 -6.61
C MET A 163 -13.24 0.84 -8.11
N ASN A 164 -12.22 1.63 -8.43
CA ASN A 164 -11.72 1.94 -9.76
C ASN A 164 -10.21 2.20 -9.68
N GLY A 165 -9.43 1.75 -10.66
CA GLY A 165 -7.97 1.88 -10.67
C GLY A 165 -7.26 0.63 -10.14
N TYR A 166 -6.04 0.79 -9.61
CA TYR A 166 -5.25 -0.33 -9.09
C TYR A 166 -5.57 -0.62 -7.63
N VAL A 167 -5.93 -1.86 -7.31
CA VAL A 167 -6.31 -2.29 -5.97
C VAL A 167 -5.29 -3.30 -5.44
N ALA A 168 -4.62 -2.96 -4.34
CA ALA A 168 -3.81 -3.88 -3.56
C ALA A 168 -4.76 -4.73 -2.67
N LEU A 169 -4.84 -6.03 -2.95
CA LEU A 169 -5.91 -6.90 -2.43
C LEU A 169 -5.63 -7.47 -1.02
N GLY A 170 -4.47 -7.17 -0.44
CA GLY A 170 -4.04 -7.61 0.86
C GLY A 170 -2.83 -8.54 0.81
N ALA A 171 -1.91 -8.35 1.77
CA ALA A 171 -0.65 -9.06 1.82
C ALA A 171 -0.81 -10.57 2.02
N PHE A 172 -0.03 -11.34 1.28
CA PHE A 172 0.17 -12.77 1.52
C PHE A 172 1.63 -13.14 1.84
N ILE A 173 2.57 -12.21 1.70
CA ILE A 173 3.91 -12.25 2.31
C ILE A 173 4.21 -10.87 2.91
N GLY A 174 4.74 -10.83 4.13
CA GLY A 174 5.04 -9.59 4.85
C GLY A 174 4.02 -9.29 5.96
N PRO A 175 4.11 -8.11 6.58
CA PRO A 175 5.04 -7.02 6.29
C PRO A 175 6.49 -7.34 6.69
N VAL A 176 7.46 -6.91 5.89
CA VAL A 176 8.90 -6.94 6.24
C VAL A 176 9.51 -5.55 6.16
N LYS A 177 10.56 -5.28 6.94
CA LYS A 177 11.27 -4.00 6.85
C LYS A 177 12.03 -3.92 5.52
N ILE A 178 12.01 -2.75 4.89
CA ILE A 178 12.75 -2.46 3.67
C ILE A 178 13.52 -1.14 3.81
N SER A 179 14.61 -0.97 3.07
CA SER A 179 15.47 0.21 3.11
C SER A 179 15.95 0.60 1.71
N LYS A 180 16.31 1.88 1.55
CA LYS A 180 16.91 2.41 0.33
C LYS A 180 18.17 1.61 -0.03
N GLY A 181 18.26 1.19 -1.28
CA GLY A 181 19.33 0.36 -1.82
C GLY A 181 19.00 -1.14 -1.87
N ASP A 182 17.95 -1.60 -1.17
CA ASP A 182 17.55 -3.00 -1.19
C ASP A 182 17.11 -3.44 -2.59
N LYS A 183 17.47 -4.67 -2.96
CA LYS A 183 16.96 -5.35 -4.16
C LYS A 183 15.92 -6.37 -3.76
N VAL A 184 14.69 -6.17 -4.22
CA VAL A 184 13.58 -7.08 -3.98
C VAL A 184 13.42 -8.00 -5.18
N ARG A 185 13.27 -9.30 -4.95
CA ARG A 185 12.90 -10.28 -5.97
C ARG A 185 11.79 -11.17 -5.43
N VAL A 186 10.70 -11.29 -6.18
CA VAL A 186 9.62 -12.22 -5.87
C VAL A 186 9.58 -13.27 -6.97
N GLU A 187 9.69 -14.53 -6.59
CA GLU A 187 9.63 -15.69 -7.49
C GLU A 187 8.32 -16.44 -7.30
N GLY A 188 7.74 -16.95 -8.38
CA GLY A 188 6.49 -17.70 -8.38
C GLY A 188 6.02 -17.92 -9.81
N LYS A 189 4.71 -17.77 -10.07
CA LYS A 189 4.16 -17.88 -11.43
C LYS A 189 4.82 -16.94 -12.44
N LYS A 190 5.22 -15.75 -11.99
CA LYS A 190 6.11 -14.82 -12.69
C LYS A 190 7.11 -14.25 -11.70
N THR A 191 8.32 -14.00 -12.18
CA THR A 191 9.36 -13.33 -11.38
C THR A 191 9.37 -11.84 -11.63
N ILE A 192 9.29 -11.06 -10.55
CA ILE A 192 9.56 -9.62 -10.55
C ILE A 192 10.85 -9.35 -9.78
N SER A 193 11.60 -8.34 -10.22
CA SER A 193 12.76 -7.85 -9.49
C SER A 193 12.80 -6.33 -9.62
N VAL A 194 12.97 -5.66 -8.47
CA VAL A 194 12.88 -4.21 -8.37
C VAL A 194 13.89 -3.70 -7.35
N LYS A 195 14.44 -2.51 -7.60
CA LYS A 195 15.32 -1.84 -6.64
C LYS A 195 14.54 -0.78 -5.85
N ILE A 196 14.87 -0.68 -4.58
CA ILE A 196 14.41 0.40 -3.71
C ILE A 196 15.41 1.55 -3.80
N ILE A 197 14.95 2.73 -4.22
CA ILE A 197 15.79 3.91 -4.49
C ILE A 197 15.49 5.09 -3.57
#